data_AF-A0A6S6XQW5-F1
#
_entry.id   AF-A0A6S6XQW5-F1
#
_cell.length_a   1.000
_cell.length_b   1.000
_cell.length_c   1.000
_cell.angle_alpha   90.00
_cell.angle_beta   90.00
_cell.angle_gamma   90.00
#
_symmetry.space_group_name_H-M   'P 1'
#
loop_
_entity.id
_entity.type
_entity.pdbx_description
1 polymer ?
#
loop_
_entity_poly.entity_id
_entity_poly.type
_entity_poly.pdbx_seq_one_letter_code
_entity_poly.pdbx_strand_id
1 'polypeptide(L)' 'MKLIVKILDVLFIICTVVFIFMMVAMVAVQCVSLVTLNGPLSSSALAFTEPIAGAISAVAAIAAFILLYLRKSESDQKTS' A
#
# COMPACT_ATOMS: atom_id res chain seq x y z
N MET A 1 17.66 -10.60 -13.97
CA MET A 1 16.18 -10.53 -13.94
C MET A 1 15.60 -10.98 -12.61
N LYS A 2 15.89 -12.18 -12.11
CA LYS A 2 15.37 -12.68 -10.80
C LYS A 2 15.63 -11.77 -9.59
N LEU A 3 16.80 -11.12 -9.52
CA LEU A 3 17.17 -10.26 -8.39
C LEU A 3 16.36 -8.95 -8.34
N ILE A 4 16.07 -8.36 -9.51
CA ILE A 4 15.25 -7.14 -9.66
C ILE A 4 13.79 -7.43 -9.31
N VAL A 5 13.26 -8.55 -9.81
CA VAL A 5 11.91 -9.02 -9.45
C VAL A 5 11.80 -9.26 -7.95
N LYS A 6 12.81 -9.89 -7.33
CA LYS A 6 12.84 -10.14 -5.89
C LYS A 6 12.93 -8.86 -5.05
N ILE A 7 13.71 -7.86 -5.49
CA ILE A 7 13.76 -6.55 -4.84
C ILE A 7 12.40 -5.85 -4.90
N LEU A 8 11.74 -5.90 -6.05
CA LEU A 8 10.47 -5.20 -6.29
C LEU A 8 9.32 -5.88 -5.54
N ASP A 9 9.34 -7.21 -5.44
CA ASP A 9 8.40 -8.01 -4.64
C ASP A 9 8.53 -7.71 -3.14
N VAL A 10 9.77 -7.63 -2.62
CA VAL A 10 10.02 -7.22 -1.24
C VAL A 10 9.57 -5.78 -0.99
N LEU A 11 9.85 -4.86 -1.91
CA LEU A 11 9.42 -3.46 -1.80
C LEU A 11 7.89 -3.34 -1.77
N PHE A 12 7.19 -4.11 -2.62
CA PHE A 12 5.74 -4.17 -2.67
C PHE A 12 5.17 -4.70 -1.35
N ILE A 13 5.69 -5.82 -0.82
CA ILE A 13 5.29 -6.38 0.47
C ILE A 13 5.46 -5.37 1.59
N ILE A 14 6.60 -4.69 1.66
CA ILE A 14 6.86 -3.68 2.70
C ILE A 14 5.84 -2.53 2.59
N CYS A 15 5.59 -2.02 1.38
CA CYS A 15 4.56 -1.00 1.16
C CYS A 15 3.17 -1.47 1.61
N THR A 16 2.78 -2.70 1.26
CA THR A 16 1.49 -3.25 1.67
C THR A 16 1.37 -3.38 3.18
N VAL A 17 2.41 -3.87 3.86
CA VAL A 17 2.41 -4.01 5.32
C VAL A 17 2.31 -2.64 6.00
N VAL A 18 3.08 -1.65 5.55
CA VAL A 18 3.02 -0.28 6.08
C VAL A 18 1.63 0.34 5.84
N PHE A 19 1.05 0.14 4.66
CA PHE A 19 -0.29 0.62 4.33
C PHE A 19 -1.36 0.01 5.23
N ILE A 20 -1.31 -1.30 5.47
CA ILE A 20 -2.23 -1.98 6.40
C ILE A 20 -2.07 -1.42 7.81
N PHE A 21 -0.84 -1.25 8.30
CA PHE A 21 -0.60 -0.66 9.63
C PHE A 21 -1.16 0.76 9.75
N MET A 22 -0.98 1.61 8.74
CA MET A 22 -1.57 2.95 8.71
C MET A 22 -3.10 2.90 8.74
N MET A 23 -3.73 2.02 7.96
CA MET A 23 -5.18 1.86 7.95
C MET A 23 -5.71 1.39 9.30
N VAL A 24 -5.04 0.45 9.97
CA VAL A 24 -5.43 0.00 11.32
C VAL A 24 -5.34 1.14 12.33
N ALA A 25 -4.25 1.91 12.31
CA ALA A 25 -4.10 3.08 13.17
C ALA A 25 -5.20 4.12 12.91
N MET A 26 -5.55 4.34 11.65
CA MET A 26 -6.62 5.26 11.26
C MET A 26 -7.98 4.80 11.79
N VAL A 27 -8.29 3.51 11.70
CA VAL A 27 -9.53 2.93 12.26
C VAL A 27 -9.59 3.15 13.77
N ALA A 28 -8.48 2.96 14.48
CA ALA A 28 -8.43 3.22 15.92
C ALA A 28 -8.72 4.70 16.26
N VAL A 29 -8.11 5.64 15.53
CA VAL A 29 -8.35 7.09 15.71
C VAL A 29 -9.79 7.46 15.37
N GLN A 30 -10.38 6.85 14.35
CA GLN A 30 -11.79 7.04 14.00
C GLN A 30 -12.71 6.51 15.11
N CYS A 31 -12.44 5.34 15.68
CA CYS A 31 -13.19 4.82 16.83
C CYS A 31 -13.15 5.77 18.03
N VAL A 32 -11.96 6.31 18.37
CA VAL A 32 -11.82 7.28 19.47
C VAL A 32 -12.57 8.57 19.15
N SER A 33 -12.49 9.05 17.92
CA SER A 33 -13.20 10.27 17.48
C SER A 33 -14.72 10.11 17.55
N LEU A 34 -15.24 8.91 17.23
CA LEU A 34 -16.66 8.59 17.37
C LEU A 34 -17.11 8.58 18.84
N VAL A 35 -16.35 7.91 19.72
CA VAL A 35 -16.69 7.83 21.16
C VAL A 35 -16.64 9.21 21.81
N THR A 36 -15.71 10.07 21.38
CA THR A 36 -15.54 11.43 21.92
C THR A 36 -16.39 12.48 21.20
N LEU A 37 -17.16 12.09 20.18
CA LEU A 37 -17.90 13.00 19.29
C LEU A 37 -17.01 14.14 18.73
N ASN A 38 -15.73 13.85 18.53
CA ASN A 38 -14.75 14.84 18.13
C ASN A 38 -14.54 14.81 16.60
N GLY A 39 -15.49 15.42 15.88
CA GLY A 39 -15.45 15.58 14.43
C GLY A 39 -14.14 16.21 13.90
N PRO A 40 -13.58 17.25 14.54
CA PRO A 40 -12.29 17.82 14.15
C PRO A 40 -11.10 16.84 14.24
N LEU A 41 -11.11 15.93 15.21
CA LEU A 41 -10.07 14.91 15.36
C LEU A 41 -10.16 13.86 14.24
N SER A 42 -11.40 13.47 13.89
CA SER A 42 -11.67 12.59 12.74
C SER A 42 -11.21 13.22 11.41
N SER A 43 -11.57 14.48 11.17
CA SER A 43 -11.23 15.16 9.91
C SER A 43 -9.74 15.45 9.76
N SER A 44 -9.05 15.81 10.84
CA SER A 44 -7.59 16.01 10.83
C SER A 44 -6.86 14.70 10.59
N ALA A 45 -7.24 13.61 11.27
CA ALA A 45 -6.67 12.28 11.01
C ALA A 45 -6.87 11.83 9.55
N LEU A 46 -8.03 12.11 8.97
CA LEU A 46 -8.31 11.84 7.56
C LEU A 46 -7.40 12.67 6.64
N ALA A 47 -7.32 13.99 6.85
CA ALA A 47 -6.53 14.90 6.03
C ALA A 47 -5.02 14.58 6.03
N PHE A 48 -4.49 14.06 7.14
CA PHE A 48 -3.08 13.62 7.19
C PHE A 48 -2.86 12.27 6.50
N THR A 49 -3.80 11.34 6.64
CA THR A 49 -3.62 9.97 6.15
C THR A 49 -3.90 9.84 4.65
N GLU A 50 -4.90 10.57 4.14
CA GLU A 50 -5.37 10.49 2.76
C GLU A 50 -4.27 10.70 1.70
N PRO A 51 -3.44 11.77 1.74
CA PRO A 51 -2.41 11.97 0.72
C PRO A 51 -1.29 10.92 0.81
N ILE A 52 -0.93 10.49 2.02
CA ILE A 52 0.16 9.55 2.27
C ILE A 52 -0.26 8.14 1.85
N ALA A 53 -1.42 7.69 2.31
CA ALA A 53 -1.97 6.39 1.98
C ALA A 53 -2.29 6.29 0.48
N GLY A 54 -2.82 7.36 -0.12
CA GLY A 54 -3.06 7.43 -1.57
C GLY A 54 -1.78 7.29 -2.39
N ALA A 55 -0.72 8.02 -2.03
CA ALA A 55 0.57 7.94 -2.72
C ALA A 55 1.21 6.54 -2.59
N ILE A 56 1.22 5.97 -1.38
CA ILE A 56 1.77 4.62 -1.14
C ILE A 56 1.00 3.57 -1.94
N SER A 57 -0.33 3.65 -1.96
CA SER A 57 -1.18 2.73 -2.72
C SER A 57 -0.94 2.83 -4.22
N ALA A 58 -0.78 4.04 -4.77
CA ALA A 58 -0.48 4.24 -6.19
C ALA A 58 0.89 3.63 -6.57
N VAL A 59 1.93 3.86 -5.75
CA VAL A 59 3.26 3.28 -5.99
C VAL A 59 3.22 1.76 -5.90
N ALA A 60 2.51 1.21 -4.91
CA ALA A 60 2.33 -0.23 -4.77
C ALA A 60 1.60 -0.83 -5.98
N ALA A 61 0.54 -0.19 -6.48
CA ALA A 61 -0.19 -0.64 -7.66
C ALA A 61 0.69 -0.67 -8.92
N ILE A 62 1.50 0.37 -9.14
CA ILE A 62 2.45 0.43 -10.27
C ILE A 62 3.51 -0.67 -10.15
N ALA A 63 4.09 -0.86 -8.96
CA ALA A 63 5.07 -1.92 -8.71
C ALA A 63 4.48 -3.31 -8.94
N ALA A 64 3.26 -3.56 -8.47
CA ALA A 64 2.53 -4.81 -8.72
C ALA A 64 2.28 -5.04 -10.21
N PHE A 65 1.91 -3.99 -10.96
CA PHE A 65 1.65 -4.08 -12.39
C PHE A 65 2.93 -4.43 -13.17
N ILE A 66 4.05 -3.81 -12.82
CA ILE A 66 5.37 -4.11 -13.39
C ILE A 66 5.81 -5.53 -13.06
N LEU A 67 5.62 -5.98 -11.81
CA LEU A 67 5.87 -7.36 -11.40
C LEU A 67 5.03 -8.36 -12.18
N LEU A 68 3.75 -8.05 -12.42
CA LEU A 68 2.84 -8.91 -13.18
C LEU A 68 3.33 -9.10 -14.62
N TYR A 69 3.75 -8.01 -15.28
CA TYR A 69 4.30 -8.04 -16.64
C TYR A 69 5.63 -8.80 -16.71
N LEU A 70 6.54 -8.57 -15.76
CA LEU A 70 7.81 -9.30 -15.68
C LEU A 70 7.60 -10.79 -15.42
N ARG A 71 6.68 -11.15 -14.53
CA ARG A 71 6.37 -12.55 -14.19
C ARG A 71 5.67 -13.26 -15.34
N LYS A 72 4.82 -12.56 -16.11
CA LYS A 72 4.22 -13.05 -17.37
C LYS A 72 5.29 -13.32 -18.42
N SER A 73 6.24 -12.41 -18.61
CA SER A 73 7.34 -12.52 -19.58
C SER A 73 8.32 -13.65 -19.26
N GLU A 74 8.67 -13.85 -17.97
CA GLU A 74 9.51 -14.99 -17.54
C GLU A 74 8.80 -16.35 -17.75
N SER A 75 7.47 -16.38 -17.67
CA SER A 75 6.68 -17.59 -17.93
C SER A 75 6.59 -17.93 -19.42
N ASP A 76 6.59 -16.93 -20.30
CA ASP A 76 6.53 -17.10 -21.76
C ASP A 76 7.86 -17.64 -22.33
N GLN A 77 8.99 -17.18 -21.76
CA GLN A 77 10.33 -17.64 -22.12
C GLN A 77 10.59 -19.12 -21.75
N LYS A 78 9.86 -19.69 -20.78
CA LYS A 78 10.06 -21.08 -20.35
C LYS A 78 9.34 -22.11 -21.25
N THR A 79 8.52 -21.64 -22.19
CA THR A 79 7.74 -22.46 -23.13
C THR A 79 8.28 -22.46 -24.55
N SER A 80 9.43 -21.82 -24.80
CA SER A 80 10.12 -21.85 -26.11
C SER A 80 11.46 -22.58 -26.06
#